data_AF-A0A510IVX8-F1
#
_entry.id   AF-A0A510IVX8-F1
#
_cell.length_a   1.000
_cell.length_b   1.000
_cell.length_c   1.000
_cell.angle_alpha   90.00
_cell.angle_beta   90.00
_cell.angle_gamma   90.00
#
_symmetry.space_group_name_H-M   'P 1'
#
loop_
_entity.id
_entity.type
_entity.pdbx_description
1 polymer ?
#
loop_
_entity_poly.entity_id
_entity_poly.type
_entity_poly.pdbx_seq_one_letter_code
_entity_poly.pdbx_strand_id
1 'polypeptide(L)'
;MSSFYLTSVENVIQLAPAQVEADIESYQISQKRGTLSGVGITVSGAGAWAKLDGSFSFKIMSLETSRSYQEIKTTQSISAGVSAFWGWLGVGANASVYKEELNTMFKEIQTSQEVEGHVNLSMEVSGIYPNVAVSASAYVFVLQVTDSSGNTFNIASHGNPGEDTGAYDTNTGNTLPDRNNDSVITL
;
A
#
# COMPACT_ATOMS: atom_id res chain seq x y z
N MET A 1 -13.18 -2.87 2.11
CA MET A 1 -12.01 -3.06 1.24
C MET A 1 -12.39 -2.50 -0.12
N SER A 2 -11.65 -1.49 -0.59
CA SER A 2 -11.80 -0.99 -1.95
C SER A 2 -10.83 -1.75 -2.85
N SER A 3 -11.29 -2.23 -3.99
CA SER A 3 -10.48 -2.95 -4.99
C SER A 3 -10.70 -2.28 -6.33
N PHE A 4 -9.63 -2.12 -7.11
CA PHE A 4 -9.71 -1.62 -8.49
C PHE A 4 -9.44 -2.75 -9.47
N TYR A 5 -10.20 -2.78 -10.56
CA TYR A 5 -10.03 -3.72 -11.66
C TYR A 5 -9.51 -2.98 -12.87
N LEU A 6 -8.40 -3.44 -13.43
CA LEU A 6 -7.84 -2.94 -14.67
C LEU A 6 -8.23 -3.90 -15.81
N THR A 7 -9.34 -3.64 -16.51
CA THR A 7 -9.73 -4.35 -17.75
C THR A 7 -9.55 -3.46 -18.99
N SER A 8 -9.13 -4.01 -20.13
CA SER A 8 -8.99 -3.23 -21.37
C SER A 8 -10.36 -3.05 -22.02
N VAL A 9 -10.67 -1.86 -22.52
CA VAL A 9 -11.87 -1.62 -23.33
C VAL A 9 -11.43 -1.69 -24.79
N GLU A 10 -11.79 -2.78 -25.48
CA GLU A 10 -11.57 -2.88 -26.92
C GLU A 10 -12.49 -1.90 -27.65
N ASN A 11 -11.90 -0.89 -28.28
CA ASN A 11 -12.61 -0.03 -29.22
C ASN A 11 -12.64 -0.76 -30.58
N VAL A 12 -13.80 -1.32 -30.92
CA VAL A 12 -13.97 -2.11 -32.14
C VAL A 12 -14.05 -1.18 -33.36
N ILE A 13 -12.92 -0.98 -34.04
CA ILE A 13 -12.92 -0.63 -35.47
C ILE A 13 -12.08 -1.69 -36.19
N GLN A 14 -12.78 -2.52 -36.93
CA GLN A 14 -12.29 -3.75 -37.54
C GLN A 14 -11.70 -3.48 -38.93
N LEU A 15 -10.37 -3.60 -39.10
CA LEU A 15 -9.71 -3.79 -40.40
C LEU A 15 -8.40 -4.60 -40.24
N ALA A 16 -8.40 -5.80 -40.85
CA ALA A 16 -7.30 -6.77 -41.08
C ALA A 16 -6.65 -7.50 -39.86
N PRO A 17 -6.37 -8.83 -39.97
CA PRO A 17 -5.83 -9.63 -38.87
C PRO A 17 -4.31 -9.47 -38.82
N ALA A 18 -3.82 -8.53 -38.03
CA ALA A 18 -2.52 -8.71 -37.39
C ALA A 18 -2.71 -9.74 -36.27
N GLN A 19 -1.81 -10.72 -36.17
CA GLN A 19 -1.76 -11.61 -35.01
C GLN A 19 -1.58 -10.75 -33.77
N VAL A 20 -2.67 -10.49 -33.05
CA VAL A 20 -2.63 -9.92 -31.71
C VAL A 20 -2.16 -11.06 -30.82
N GLU A 21 -0.90 -11.02 -30.39
CA GLU A 21 -0.50 -11.76 -29.20
C GLU A 21 -1.38 -11.25 -28.07
N ALA A 22 -2.34 -12.09 -27.70
CA ALA A 22 -3.19 -11.87 -26.55
C ALA A 22 -2.33 -12.04 -25.30
N ASP A 23 -1.79 -10.93 -24.78
CA ASP A 23 -1.26 -10.90 -23.42
C ASP A 23 -1.71 -9.60 -22.73
N ILE A 24 -3.03 -9.47 -22.59
CA ILE A 24 -3.62 -8.43 -21.74
C ILE A 24 -3.63 -8.98 -20.31
N GLU A 25 -2.50 -8.86 -19.62
CA GLU A 25 -2.43 -9.09 -18.18
C GLU A 25 -3.35 -8.06 -17.49
N SER A 26 -4.33 -8.55 -16.73
CA SER A 26 -5.21 -7.73 -15.91
C SER A 26 -4.75 -7.82 -14.47
N TYR A 27 -4.73 -6.68 -13.78
CA TYR A 27 -4.35 -6.63 -12.38
C TYR A 27 -5.54 -6.16 -11.53
N GLN A 28 -5.71 -6.84 -10.40
CA GLN A 28 -6.55 -6.39 -9.30
C GLN A 28 -5.65 -5.89 -8.18
N ILE A 29 -5.91 -4.67 -7.71
CA ILE A 29 -5.08 -4.02 -6.70
C ILE A 29 -5.93 -3.73 -5.47
N SER A 30 -5.38 -4.03 -4.29
CA SER A 30 -6.01 -3.69 -3.01
C SER A 30 -4.98 -3.22 -1.99
N GLN A 31 -5.32 -2.22 -1.19
CA GLN A 31 -4.50 -1.81 -0.05
C GLN A 31 -4.76 -2.73 1.16
N LYS A 32 -3.69 -3.20 1.79
CA LYS A 32 -3.70 -4.05 2.99
C LYS A 32 -2.85 -3.44 4.08
N ARG A 33 -3.09 -3.87 5.32
CA ARG A 33 -2.25 -3.57 6.49
C ARG A 33 -1.35 -4.78 6.76
N GLY A 34 -0.05 -4.62 6.61
CA GLY A 34 0.94 -5.52 7.21
C GLY A 34 1.04 -5.22 8.70
N THR A 35 0.81 -6.19 9.56
CA THR A 35 0.71 -5.98 11.01
C THR A 35 1.90 -6.59 11.73
N LEU A 36 2.44 -5.87 12.71
CA LEU A 36 3.42 -6.43 13.64
C LEU A 36 2.70 -7.20 14.74
N SER A 37 2.81 -8.53 14.73
CA SER A 37 2.31 -9.36 15.84
C SER A 37 3.24 -9.22 17.05
N GLY A 38 2.67 -8.86 18.21
CA GLY A 38 3.38 -8.88 19.50
C GLY A 38 3.77 -7.51 20.07
N VAL A 39 3.58 -6.41 19.32
CA VAL A 39 3.69 -5.05 19.87
C VAL A 39 2.28 -4.52 20.11
N GLY A 40 1.91 -4.47 21.40
CA GLY A 40 0.61 -4.07 21.87
C GLY A 40 0.75 -3.14 23.06
N ILE A 41 0.12 -1.97 23.02
CA ILE A 41 0.04 -1.07 24.19
C ILE A 41 -1.42 -0.85 24.57
N THR A 42 -1.68 -0.79 25.88
CA THR A 42 -2.99 -0.48 26.40
C THR A 42 -3.06 1.00 26.74
N VAL A 43 -3.96 1.74 26.08
CA VAL A 43 -4.19 3.17 26.35
C VAL A 43 -5.62 3.35 26.83
N SER A 44 -5.82 3.95 28.00
CA SER A 44 -7.14 4.23 28.54
C SER A 44 -7.35 5.72 28.76
N GLY A 45 -8.48 6.24 28.26
CA GLY A 45 -8.87 7.65 28.40
C GLY A 45 -8.64 8.48 27.13
N ALA A 46 -9.62 9.31 26.78
CA ALA A 46 -9.51 10.27 25.69
C ALA A 46 -8.44 11.32 26.06
N GLY A 47 -7.42 11.47 25.21
CA GLY A 47 -6.30 12.37 25.44
C GLY A 47 -5.10 11.73 26.17
N ALA A 48 -5.18 10.47 26.57
CA ALA A 48 -4.01 9.71 26.97
C ALA A 48 -3.25 9.26 25.72
N TRP A 49 -1.96 9.54 25.67
CA TRP A 49 -1.07 9.13 24.61
C TRP A 49 -0.07 8.13 25.16
N ALA A 50 0.17 7.06 24.42
CA ALA A 50 1.24 6.13 24.75
C ALA A 50 2.13 5.92 23.54
N LYS A 51 3.43 5.76 23.81
CA LYS A 51 4.41 5.52 22.78
C LYS A 51 4.30 4.06 22.31
N LEU A 52 4.12 3.89 21.01
CA LEU A 52 4.20 2.63 20.30
C LEU A 52 5.54 2.58 19.57
N ASP A 53 6.41 1.69 20.02
CA ASP A 53 7.77 1.54 19.51
C ASP A 53 8.04 0.06 19.25
N GLY A 54 8.64 -0.26 18.11
CA GLY A 54 8.93 -1.64 17.75
C GLY A 54 9.52 -1.76 16.35
N SER A 55 10.09 -2.90 16.03
CA SER A 55 10.71 -3.13 14.73
C SER A 55 10.41 -4.52 14.20
N PHE A 56 10.32 -4.67 12.89
CA PHE A 56 10.20 -5.97 12.24
C PHE A 56 10.77 -5.97 10.82
N SER A 57 11.06 -7.17 10.34
CA SER A 57 11.57 -7.39 8.98
C SER A 57 10.60 -8.27 8.19
N PHE A 58 10.58 -8.10 6.88
CA PHE A 58 9.82 -8.93 5.95
C PHE A 58 10.51 -8.98 4.59
N LYS A 59 10.04 -9.88 3.71
CA LYS A 59 10.38 -9.84 2.29
C LYS A 59 9.20 -9.31 1.52
N ILE A 60 9.47 -8.40 0.58
CA ILE A 60 8.43 -7.78 -0.23
C ILE A 60 9.01 -7.31 -1.56
N MET A 61 8.14 -6.98 -2.51
CA MET A 61 8.56 -6.20 -3.67
C MET A 61 8.51 -4.70 -3.33
N SER A 62 9.45 -3.94 -3.89
CA SER A 62 9.52 -2.49 -3.67
C SER A 62 8.87 -1.74 -4.82
N LEU A 63 8.03 -0.75 -4.50
CA LEU A 63 7.41 0.11 -5.50
C LEU A 63 8.48 0.93 -6.25
N GLU A 64 9.58 1.26 -5.56
CA GLU A 64 10.65 2.08 -6.12
C GLU A 64 11.51 1.38 -7.17
N THR A 65 11.42 0.05 -7.31
CA THR A 65 12.19 -0.71 -8.33
C THR A 65 11.63 -0.54 -9.74
N SER A 66 10.37 -0.11 -9.89
CA SER A 66 9.78 0.15 -11.20
C SER A 66 10.18 1.52 -11.73
N ARG A 67 10.69 1.53 -12.96
CA ARG A 67 10.98 2.78 -13.68
C ARG A 67 9.67 3.49 -14.03
N SER A 68 8.66 2.75 -14.49
CA SER A 68 7.34 3.30 -14.77
C SER A 68 6.70 3.96 -13.55
N TYR A 69 6.87 3.39 -12.34
CA TYR A 69 6.40 4.06 -11.12
C TYR A 69 7.09 5.41 -10.91
N GLN A 70 8.41 5.50 -11.07
CA GLN A 70 9.15 6.76 -10.91
C GLN A 70 8.71 7.82 -11.93
N GLU A 71 8.43 7.40 -13.16
CA GLU A 71 7.91 8.25 -14.23
C GLU A 71 6.49 8.77 -13.89
N ILE A 72 5.58 7.89 -13.47
CA ILE A 72 4.22 8.26 -13.06
C ILE A 72 4.26 9.20 -11.86
N LYS A 73 5.04 8.85 -10.83
CA LYS A 73 5.23 9.67 -9.62
C LYS A 73 5.66 11.09 -9.96
N THR A 74 6.64 11.23 -10.85
CA THR A 74 7.16 12.53 -11.28
C THR A 74 6.13 13.29 -12.13
N THR A 75 5.53 12.62 -13.13
CA THR A 75 4.63 13.26 -14.09
C THR A 75 3.32 13.70 -13.44
N GLN A 76 2.78 12.89 -12.53
CA GLN A 76 1.51 13.13 -11.86
C GLN A 76 1.68 13.83 -10.51
N SER A 77 2.92 14.15 -10.12
CA SER A 77 3.25 14.77 -8.82
C SER A 77 2.65 14.00 -7.64
N ILE A 78 2.67 12.67 -7.70
CA ILE A 78 2.18 11.82 -6.62
C ILE A 78 3.17 11.92 -5.47
N SER A 79 2.67 12.17 -4.26
CA SER A 79 3.51 12.06 -3.07
C SER A 79 4.08 10.64 -2.95
N ALA A 80 5.23 10.50 -2.32
CA ALA A 80 5.85 9.19 -2.17
C ALA A 80 5.01 8.28 -1.24
N GLY A 81 5.21 6.96 -1.28
CA GLY A 81 4.50 6.02 -0.41
C GLY A 81 3.38 5.24 -1.08
N VAL A 82 2.95 4.17 -0.40
CA VAL A 82 1.81 3.33 -0.79
C VAL A 82 0.50 4.08 -0.66
N SER A 83 0.29 4.79 0.45
CA SER A 83 -0.94 5.55 0.74
C SER A 83 -1.22 6.61 -0.32
N ALA A 84 -0.18 7.35 -0.71
CA ALA A 84 -0.26 8.36 -1.76
C ALA A 84 -0.61 7.76 -3.12
N PHE A 85 0.11 6.69 -3.51
CA PHE A 85 -0.16 6.00 -4.77
C PHE A 85 -1.55 5.38 -4.81
N TRP A 86 -2.00 4.77 -3.71
CA TRP A 86 -3.34 4.22 -3.57
C TRP A 86 -4.42 5.30 -3.68
N GLY A 87 -4.20 6.45 -3.01
CA GLY A 87 -5.07 7.61 -3.15
C GLY A 87 -5.18 8.08 -4.60
N TRP A 88 -4.03 8.21 -5.28
CA TRP A 88 -3.98 8.60 -6.69
C TRP A 88 -4.70 7.63 -7.62
N LEU A 89 -4.55 6.31 -7.42
CA LEU A 89 -5.27 5.29 -8.21
C LEU A 89 -6.78 5.47 -8.15
N GLY A 90 -7.30 5.85 -6.97
CA GLY A 90 -8.73 6.02 -6.72
C GLY A 90 -9.32 7.36 -7.17
N VAL A 91 -8.49 8.37 -7.47
CA VAL A 91 -8.98 9.65 -7.97
C VAL A 91 -9.35 9.54 -9.45
N GLY A 92 -10.55 10.01 -9.82
CA GLY A 92 -10.87 10.41 -11.19
C GLY A 92 -10.74 9.33 -12.27
N ALA A 93 -10.84 8.04 -11.91
CA ALA A 93 -10.58 6.92 -12.82
C ALA A 93 -9.13 6.85 -13.34
N ASN A 94 -8.15 7.40 -12.61
CA ASN A 94 -6.72 7.34 -12.98
C ASN A 94 -6.24 5.90 -13.24
N ALA A 95 -6.70 4.94 -12.44
CA ALA A 95 -6.45 3.53 -12.68
C ALA A 95 -6.83 3.11 -14.12
N SER A 96 -7.99 3.56 -14.61
CA SER A 96 -8.44 3.29 -15.98
C SER A 96 -7.72 4.13 -17.04
N VAL A 97 -7.35 5.37 -16.74
CA VAL A 97 -6.67 6.29 -17.67
C VAL A 97 -5.24 5.85 -17.95
N TYR A 98 -4.48 5.49 -16.91
CA TYR A 98 -3.06 5.13 -16.99
C TYR A 98 -2.85 3.62 -17.02
N LYS A 99 -3.78 2.89 -17.63
CA LYS A 99 -3.84 1.44 -17.53
C LYS A 99 -2.61 0.76 -18.13
N GLU A 100 -2.09 1.26 -19.26
CA GLU A 100 -0.93 0.67 -19.93
C GLU A 100 0.36 0.89 -19.13
N GLU A 101 0.52 2.09 -18.57
CA GLU A 101 1.64 2.43 -17.70
C GLU A 101 1.59 1.63 -16.40
N LEU A 102 0.39 1.44 -15.83
CA LEU A 102 0.19 0.61 -14.65
C LEU A 102 0.49 -0.86 -14.91
N ASN A 103 0.06 -1.40 -16.04
CA ASN A 103 0.39 -2.78 -16.43
C ASN A 103 1.91 -2.96 -16.56
N THR A 104 2.58 -2.01 -17.21
CA THR A 104 4.04 -2.02 -17.34
C THR A 104 4.72 -1.95 -15.97
N MET A 105 4.27 -1.04 -15.11
CA MET A 105 4.76 -0.88 -13.75
C MET A 105 4.64 -2.19 -12.94
N PHE A 106 3.47 -2.84 -12.95
CA PHE A 106 3.29 -4.10 -12.21
C PHE A 106 4.12 -5.25 -12.77
N LYS A 107 4.33 -5.30 -14.10
CA LYS A 107 5.21 -6.29 -14.73
C LYS A 107 6.67 -6.09 -14.33
N GLU A 108 7.14 -4.84 -14.29
CA GLU A 108 8.48 -4.50 -13.80
C GLU A 108 8.66 -4.93 -12.34
N ILE A 109 7.67 -4.66 -11.49
CA ILE A 109 7.71 -5.03 -10.07
C ILE A 109 7.67 -6.56 -9.90
N GLN A 110 6.78 -7.25 -10.60
CA GLN A 110 6.62 -8.71 -10.53
C GLN A 110 7.88 -9.46 -10.96
N THR A 111 8.63 -8.90 -11.92
CA THR A 111 9.90 -9.47 -12.40
C THR A 111 11.12 -9.03 -11.58
N SER A 112 10.94 -8.08 -10.65
CA SER A 112 11.97 -7.65 -9.72
C SER A 112 12.20 -8.67 -8.61
N GLN A 113 13.38 -8.62 -7.99
CA GLN A 113 13.68 -9.47 -6.84
C GLN A 113 12.99 -8.93 -5.59
N GLU A 114 12.51 -9.83 -4.73
CA GLU A 114 12.11 -9.45 -3.38
C GLU A 114 13.30 -8.83 -2.65
N VAL A 115 13.01 -7.75 -1.93
CA VAL A 115 13.97 -7.07 -1.07
C VAL A 115 13.65 -7.31 0.40
N GLU A 116 14.67 -7.20 1.25
CA GLU A 116 14.48 -7.27 2.69
C GLU A 116 13.99 -5.91 3.19
N GLY A 117 12.72 -5.87 3.59
CA GLY A 117 12.13 -4.70 4.21
C GLY A 117 12.35 -4.69 5.71
N HIS A 118 12.74 -3.55 6.26
CA HIS A 118 12.78 -3.30 7.69
C HIS A 118 11.90 -2.12 8.03
N VAL A 119 11.07 -2.27 9.06
CA VAL A 119 10.23 -1.21 9.57
C VAL A 119 10.60 -0.96 11.02
N ASN A 120 10.92 0.29 11.34
CA ASN A 120 11.07 0.79 12.70
C ASN A 120 9.89 1.71 12.98
N LEU A 121 9.00 1.27 13.85
CA LEU A 121 7.83 2.02 14.27
C LEU A 121 8.19 2.88 15.46
N SER A 122 7.90 4.18 15.38
CA SER A 122 7.96 5.08 16.52
C SER A 122 6.87 6.12 16.35
N MET A 123 5.80 5.98 17.13
CA MET A 123 4.65 6.89 17.10
C MET A 123 4.00 6.96 18.47
N GLU A 124 3.23 8.02 18.74
CA GLU A 124 2.33 8.08 19.87
C GLU A 124 0.90 7.78 19.42
N VAL A 125 0.16 6.98 20.18
CA VAL A 125 -1.22 6.60 19.86
C VAL A 125 -2.15 6.89 21.03
N SER A 126 -3.40 7.23 20.73
CA SER A 126 -4.44 7.52 21.71
C SER A 126 -5.63 6.58 21.57
N GLY A 127 -6.31 6.31 22.69
CA GLY A 127 -7.65 5.73 22.66
C GLY A 127 -8.67 6.70 22.03
N ILE A 128 -9.70 6.13 21.39
CA ILE A 128 -10.78 6.91 20.75
C ILE A 128 -11.88 7.28 21.76
N TYR A 129 -12.05 6.49 22.83
CA TYR A 129 -13.15 6.63 23.78
C TYR A 129 -12.65 6.95 25.20
N PRO A 130 -13.29 7.90 25.91
CA PRO A 130 -13.03 8.15 27.33
C PRO A 130 -13.24 6.88 28.17
N ASN A 131 -12.31 6.61 29.10
CA ASN A 131 -12.37 5.49 30.04
C ASN A 131 -12.44 4.08 29.43
N VAL A 132 -12.15 3.94 28.13
CA VAL A 132 -12.04 2.63 27.47
C VAL A 132 -10.58 2.35 27.21
N ALA A 133 -10.11 1.19 27.70
CA ALA A 133 -8.81 0.67 27.34
C ALA A 133 -8.85 0.16 25.89
N VAL A 134 -7.99 0.70 25.03
CA VAL A 134 -7.76 0.16 23.68
C VAL A 134 -6.47 -0.63 23.67
N SER A 135 -6.44 -1.73 22.90
CA SER A 135 -5.22 -2.50 22.66
C SER A 135 -4.69 -2.11 21.29
N ALA A 136 -3.64 -1.30 21.26
CA ALA A 136 -3.12 -0.72 20.03
C ALA A 136 -2.01 -1.59 19.44
N SER A 137 -2.11 -1.93 18.16
CA SER A 137 -1.03 -2.54 17.38
C SER A 137 -0.69 -1.69 16.16
N ALA A 138 0.58 -1.71 15.78
CA ALA A 138 1.06 -0.98 14.62
C ALA A 138 0.81 -1.74 13.31
N TYR A 139 0.66 -0.98 12.23
CA TYR A 139 0.63 -1.50 10.87
C TYR A 139 1.54 -0.70 9.95
N VAL A 140 1.87 -1.31 8.81
CA VAL A 140 2.36 -0.66 7.60
C VAL A 140 1.38 -0.93 6.46
N PHE A 141 1.13 0.04 5.60
CA PHE A 141 0.34 -0.14 4.40
C PHE A 141 1.17 -0.81 3.31
N VAL A 142 0.57 -1.82 2.68
CA VAL A 142 1.13 -2.52 1.52
C VAL A 142 0.05 -2.62 0.45
N LEU A 143 0.46 -2.75 -0.81
CA LEU A 143 -0.44 -3.10 -1.90
C LEU A 143 -0.36 -4.59 -2.13
N GLN A 144 -1.51 -5.25 -2.13
CA GLN A 144 -1.65 -6.61 -2.64
C GLN A 144 -2.14 -6.51 -4.07
N VAL A 145 -1.35 -7.05 -5.00
CA VAL A 145 -1.65 -7.11 -6.42
C VAL A 145 -1.92 -8.56 -6.78
N THR A 146 -2.99 -8.80 -7.53
CA THR A 146 -3.37 -10.10 -8.10
C THR A 146 -3.33 -9.98 -9.62
N ASP A 147 -2.56 -10.83 -10.28
CA ASP A 147 -2.53 -10.90 -11.75
C ASP A 147 -3.70 -11.72 -12.32
N SER A 148 -3.82 -11.77 -13.65
CA SER A 148 -4.88 -12.51 -14.35
C SER A 148 -4.82 -14.03 -14.17
N SER A 149 -3.66 -14.56 -13.74
CA SER A 149 -3.47 -15.98 -13.44
C SER A 149 -3.86 -16.31 -11.98
N GLY A 150 -4.19 -15.30 -11.18
CA GLY A 150 -4.51 -15.43 -9.76
C GLY A 150 -3.28 -15.42 -8.85
N ASN A 151 -2.08 -15.15 -9.38
CA ASN A 151 -0.89 -15.01 -8.54
C ASN A 151 -0.97 -13.70 -7.76
N THR A 152 -0.55 -13.75 -6.49
CA THR A 152 -0.57 -12.57 -5.62
C THR A 152 0.83 -12.20 -5.16
N PHE A 153 1.15 -10.92 -5.18
CA PHE A 153 2.37 -10.38 -4.61
C PHE A 153 2.06 -9.10 -3.82
N ASN A 154 2.90 -8.83 -2.82
CA ASN A 154 2.78 -7.64 -1.99
C ASN A 154 3.87 -6.64 -2.34
N ILE A 155 3.52 -5.36 -2.32
CA ILE A 155 4.38 -4.24 -2.64
C ILE A 155 4.37 -3.26 -1.47
N ALA A 156 5.54 -2.79 -1.05
CA ALA A 156 5.69 -1.66 -0.13
C ALA A 156 6.45 -0.52 -0.78
N SER A 157 6.42 0.63 -0.13
CA SER A 157 7.21 1.82 -0.49
C SER A 157 7.96 2.27 0.75
N HIS A 158 9.20 2.71 0.57
CA HIS A 158 9.96 3.42 1.61
C HIS A 158 9.83 4.94 1.49
N GLY A 159 9.02 5.42 0.54
CA GLY A 159 9.00 6.81 0.12
C GLY A 159 8.34 7.78 1.09
N ASN A 160 7.34 7.33 1.87
CA ASN A 160 6.71 8.15 2.91
C ASN A 160 6.22 7.29 4.10
N PRO A 161 7.15 6.84 4.97
CA PRO A 161 6.83 6.00 6.11
C PRO A 161 5.75 6.55 7.06
N GLY A 162 5.67 7.88 7.23
CA GLY A 162 4.70 8.51 8.13
C GLY A 162 3.25 8.38 7.67
N GLU A 163 3.01 8.37 6.36
CA GLU A 163 1.66 8.13 5.79
C GLU A 163 1.38 6.64 5.53
N ASP A 164 2.43 5.82 5.51
CA ASP A 164 2.36 4.38 5.28
C ASP A 164 2.33 3.57 6.57
N THR A 165 2.45 4.20 7.74
CA THR A 165 2.38 3.52 9.04
C THR A 165 1.28 4.13 9.90
N GLY A 166 0.83 3.37 10.90
CA GLY A 166 -0.13 3.84 11.87
C GLY A 166 -0.48 2.76 12.87
N ALA A 167 -1.55 2.98 13.64
CA ALA A 167 -2.00 2.02 14.64
C ALA A 167 -3.50 1.73 14.52
N TYR A 168 -3.88 0.55 15.01
CA TYR A 168 -5.26 0.12 15.07
C TYR A 168 -5.56 -0.57 16.40
N ASP A 169 -6.82 -0.50 16.82
CA ASP A 169 -7.31 -1.27 17.97
C ASP A 169 -7.49 -2.73 17.56
N THR A 170 -6.74 -3.64 18.19
CA THR A 170 -6.78 -5.07 17.90
C THR A 170 -8.14 -5.69 18.17
N ASN A 171 -8.97 -5.08 19.02
CA ASN A 171 -10.29 -5.60 19.35
C ASN A 171 -11.35 -5.21 18.32
N THR A 172 -11.25 -4.01 17.75
CA THR A 172 -12.29 -3.46 16.86
C THR A 172 -11.85 -3.33 15.40
N GLY A 173 -10.54 -3.39 15.12
CA GLY A 173 -9.95 -3.16 13.80
C GLY A 173 -9.90 -1.67 13.39
N ASN A 174 -10.42 -0.77 14.23
CA ASN A 174 -10.48 0.65 13.94
C ASN A 174 -9.09 1.28 14.01
N THR A 175 -8.79 2.20 13.09
CA THR A 175 -7.60 3.04 13.17
C THR A 175 -7.64 3.89 14.43
N LEU A 176 -6.52 3.98 15.13
CA LEU A 176 -6.36 4.85 16.29
C LEU A 176 -5.73 6.17 15.88
N PRO A 177 -6.09 7.30 16.52
CA PRO A 177 -5.35 8.53 16.36
C PRO A 177 -3.89 8.33 16.74
N ASP A 178 -3.00 8.70 15.82
CA ASP A 178 -1.56 8.74 16.03
C ASP A 178 -1.01 10.16 15.87
N ARG A 179 0.16 10.41 16.45
CA ARG A 179 0.95 11.63 16.28
C ARG A 179 2.43 11.34 16.49
N ASN A 180 3.29 12.30 16.15
CA ASN A 180 4.74 12.17 16.26
C ASN A 180 5.22 10.86 15.61
N ASN A 181 4.69 10.57 14.42
CA ASN A 181 5.00 9.35 13.69
C ASN A 181 6.34 9.53 12.96
N ASP A 182 7.41 9.16 13.66
CA ASP A 182 8.79 9.15 13.18
C ASP A 182 9.19 7.76 12.69
N SER A 183 8.21 6.95 12.27
CA SER A 183 8.47 5.60 11.77
C SER A 183 9.31 5.63 10.49
N VAL A 184 10.11 4.60 10.29
CA VAL A 184 11.01 4.44 9.14
C VAL A 184 10.73 3.11 8.47
N ILE A 185 10.69 3.11 7.14
CA ILE A 185 10.66 1.92 6.30
C ILE A 185 11.93 1.96 5.46
N THR A 186 12.67 0.86 5.40
CA THR A 186 13.78 0.66 4.47
C THR A 186 13.51 -0.57 3.63
N LEU A 187 13.82 -0.51 2.33
CA LEU A 187 13.63 -1.57 1.35
C LEU A 187 14.91 -1.71 0.50
#